data_AF-A0A7S0WGV3-F1
#
_entry.id   AF-A0A7S0WGV3-F1
#
_cell.length_a   1.000
_cell.length_b   1.000
_cell.length_c   1.000
_cell.angle_alpha   90.00
_cell.angle_beta   90.00
_cell.angle_gamma   90.00
#
_symmetry.space_group_name_H-M   'P 1'
#
loop_
_entity.id
_entity.type
_entity.pdbx_description
1 polymer ?
#
loop_
_entity_poly.entity_id
_entity_poly.type
_entity_poly.pdbx_seq_one_letter_code
_entity_poly.pdbx_strand_id
1 'polypeptide(L)'
;PSMFEPCGLTQMIAMRYGAVPVVRHTGGLKDTVFDVDFDKPRAAWEMFGSSDWERDGADATNGFAFDGTDPMALDYALNRAIDAWYNDKAWFRHLQARVMDQDWTWNRPALDYIELYFAAKKQ
;
A
#
# COMPACT_ATOMS: atom_id res chain seq x y z
N PRO A 1 -6.69 8.94 10.24
CA PRO A 1 -7.48 8.95 8.98
C PRO A 1 -7.38 10.33 8.27
N SER A 2 -6.19 10.63 7.74
CA SER A 2 -5.87 11.92 7.10
C SER A 2 -6.93 12.29 6.06
N MET A 3 -7.32 13.57 5.98
CA MET A 3 -8.19 14.08 4.92
C MET A 3 -7.38 14.44 3.67
N PHE A 4 -6.12 14.81 3.88
CA PHE A 4 -5.13 15.12 2.87
C PHE A 4 -3.78 14.60 3.36
N GLU A 5 -3.03 13.93 2.50
CA GLU A 5 -1.71 13.38 2.82
C GLU A 5 -0.81 13.45 1.58
N PRO A 6 0.14 14.39 1.49
CA PRO A 6 0.91 14.60 0.26
C PRO A 6 2.08 13.61 0.09
N CYS A 7 2.58 13.01 1.18
CA CYS A 7 3.80 12.20 1.14
C CYS A 7 3.63 10.85 1.85
N GLY A 8 2.93 10.81 2.99
CA GLY A 8 2.66 9.56 3.70
C GLY A 8 3.94 8.84 4.12
N LEU A 9 4.58 9.26 5.21
CA LEU A 9 5.71 8.50 5.77
C LEU A 9 5.25 7.44 6.77
N THR A 10 4.15 7.69 7.47
CA THR A 10 3.66 6.86 8.57
C THR A 10 3.32 5.44 8.14
N GLN A 11 2.67 5.26 6.99
CA GLN A 11 2.30 3.95 6.48
C GLN A 11 3.52 3.15 6.02
N MET A 12 4.53 3.79 5.43
CA MET A 12 5.79 3.13 5.07
C MET A 12 6.55 2.67 6.33
N ILE A 13 6.58 3.50 7.38
CA ILE A 13 7.14 3.12 8.68
C ILE A 13 6.34 1.95 9.27
N ALA A 14 5.00 2.02 9.27
CA ALA A 14 4.15 0.95 9.79
C ALA A 14 4.43 -0.39 9.09
N MET A 15 4.46 -0.40 7.75
CA MET A 15 4.77 -1.58 6.94
C MET A 15 6.16 -2.15 7.25
N ARG A 16 7.16 -1.29 7.43
CA ARG A 16 8.53 -1.72 7.80
C ARG A 16 8.59 -2.48 9.14
N TYR A 17 7.65 -2.22 10.04
CA TYR A 17 7.54 -2.89 11.34
C TYR A 17 6.43 -3.97 11.37
N GLY A 18 5.85 -4.32 10.22
CA GLY A 18 4.78 -5.34 10.14
C GLY A 18 3.44 -4.89 10.71
N ALA A 19 3.27 -3.59 10.95
CA ALA A 19 1.97 -3.01 11.28
C ALA A 19 1.19 -2.76 9.99
N VAL A 20 0.15 -3.55 9.76
CA VAL A 20 -0.70 -3.44 8.56
C VAL A 20 -1.48 -2.12 8.61
N PRO A 21 -1.30 -1.23 7.63
CA PRO A 21 -1.94 0.08 7.62
C PRO A 21 -3.45 -0.02 7.32
N VAL A 22 -4.23 0.80 8.03
CA VAL A 22 -5.63 1.12 7.70
C VAL A 22 -5.71 2.60 7.35
N VAL A 23 -6.00 2.93 6.10
CA VAL A 23 -5.85 4.30 5.59
C VAL A 23 -7.06 4.79 4.83
N ARG A 24 -7.26 6.10 4.85
CA ARG A 24 -8.14 6.74 3.87
C ARG A 24 -7.42 6.75 2.52
N HIS A 25 -8.14 6.44 1.47
CA HIS A 25 -7.67 6.49 0.10
C HIS A 25 -7.52 7.95 -0.39
N THR A 26 -6.47 8.63 0.05
CA THR A 26 -6.17 10.03 -0.26
C THR A 26 -4.66 10.26 -0.44
N GLY A 27 -4.29 11.05 -1.45
CA GLY A 27 -2.89 11.42 -1.75
C GLY A 27 -1.91 10.24 -1.67
N GLY A 28 -0.77 10.45 -1.02
CA GLY A 28 0.30 9.45 -0.90
C GLY A 28 -0.12 8.15 -0.19
N LEU A 29 -1.21 8.15 0.60
CA LEU A 29 -1.72 6.90 1.19
C LEU A 29 -2.32 5.99 0.12
N LYS A 30 -3.00 6.56 -0.87
CA LYS A 30 -3.54 5.80 -2.02
C LYS A 30 -2.41 5.24 -2.88
N ASP A 31 -1.34 6.01 -3.05
CA ASP A 31 -0.21 5.62 -3.90
C ASP A 31 0.62 4.47 -3.29
N THR A 32 0.59 4.32 -1.96
CA THR A 32 1.47 3.38 -1.24
C THR A 32 0.74 2.24 -0.54
N VAL A 33 -0.56 2.39 -0.24
CA VAL A 33 -1.38 1.33 0.35
C VAL A 33 -2.30 0.75 -0.71
N PHE A 34 -2.17 -0.55 -0.92
CA PHE A 34 -2.94 -1.39 -1.81
C PHE A 34 -3.92 -2.22 -1.00
N ASP A 35 -5.21 -1.97 -1.19
CA ASP A 35 -6.27 -2.69 -0.49
C ASP A 35 -6.24 -4.20 -0.78
N VAL A 36 -6.29 -4.99 0.29
CA VAL A 36 -6.27 -6.47 0.22
C VAL A 36 -7.40 -7.07 -0.59
N ASP A 37 -8.57 -6.43 -0.67
CA ASP A 37 -9.72 -6.97 -1.39
C ASP A 37 -9.79 -6.41 -2.81
N PHE A 38 -9.51 -5.11 -2.97
CA PHE A 38 -9.87 -4.38 -4.18
C PHE A 38 -8.69 -3.98 -5.10
N ASP A 39 -7.43 -4.09 -4.65
CA ASP A 39 -6.28 -3.57 -5.39
C ASP A 39 -5.31 -4.63 -5.94
N LYS A 40 -5.63 -5.93 -5.92
CA LYS A 40 -4.69 -6.98 -6.34
C LYS A 40 -4.03 -6.73 -7.71
N PRO A 41 -4.77 -6.37 -8.78
CA PRO A 41 -4.14 -6.06 -10.08
C PRO A 41 -3.23 -4.84 -10.04
N ARG A 42 -3.64 -3.79 -9.30
CA ARG A 42 -2.85 -2.55 -9.15
C ARG A 42 -1.57 -2.82 -8.37
N ALA A 43 -1.68 -3.54 -7.26
CA ALA A 43 -0.55 -3.90 -6.42
C ALA A 43 0.49 -4.72 -7.19
N ALA A 44 0.02 -5.71 -7.97
CA ALA A 44 0.88 -6.53 -8.80
C ALA A 44 1.59 -5.71 -9.90
N TRP A 45 0.88 -4.77 -10.53
CA TRP A 45 1.49 -3.88 -11.52
C TRP A 45 2.59 -3.00 -10.91
N GLU A 46 2.32 -2.35 -9.78
CA GLU A 46 3.27 -1.44 -9.14
C GLU A 46 4.53 -2.15 -8.61
N MET A 47 4.36 -3.37 -8.09
CA MET A 47 5.46 -4.14 -7.49
C MET A 47 6.22 -5.02 -8.49
N PHE A 48 5.52 -5.58 -9.48
CA PHE A 48 6.08 -6.62 -10.36
C PHE A 48 5.98 -6.30 -11.86
N GLY A 49 5.28 -5.22 -12.25
CA GLY A 49 5.11 -4.84 -13.66
C GLY A 49 4.12 -5.72 -14.44
N SER A 50 3.28 -6.50 -13.75
CA SER A 50 2.25 -7.36 -14.34
C SER A 50 0.92 -7.19 -13.60
N SER A 51 -0.18 -7.03 -14.32
CA SER A 51 -1.53 -6.98 -13.73
C SER A 51 -2.19 -8.35 -13.58
N ASP A 52 -1.59 -9.42 -14.11
CA ASP A 52 -2.12 -10.79 -14.10
C ASP A 52 -1.67 -11.55 -12.85
N TRP A 53 -2.14 -11.05 -11.69
CA TRP A 53 -1.72 -11.53 -10.37
C TRP A 53 -2.10 -12.99 -10.10
N GLU A 54 -3.18 -13.49 -10.72
CA GLU A 54 -3.64 -14.88 -10.58
C GLU A 54 -2.67 -15.86 -11.26
N ARG A 55 -2.25 -15.55 -12.49
CA ARG A 55 -1.27 -16.37 -13.21
C ARG A 55 0.10 -16.33 -12.54
N ASP A 56 0.51 -15.14 -12.10
CA ASP A 56 1.85 -14.92 -11.57
C ASP A 56 1.97 -15.30 -10.07
N GLY A 57 0.85 -15.58 -9.40
CA GLY A 57 0.79 -15.90 -7.98
C GLY A 57 1.27 -14.75 -7.09
N ALA A 58 1.13 -13.51 -7.58
CA ALA A 58 1.88 -12.35 -7.10
C ALA A 58 0.98 -11.32 -6.40
N ASP A 59 0.38 -11.71 -5.28
CA ASP A 59 -0.40 -10.79 -4.46
C ASP A 59 0.55 -9.83 -3.71
N ALA A 60 0.53 -8.56 -4.12
CA ALA A 60 1.32 -7.46 -3.57
C ALA A 60 0.49 -6.50 -2.68
N THR A 61 -0.76 -6.85 -2.34
CA THR A 61 -1.59 -6.00 -1.48
C THR A 61 -1.01 -5.88 -0.08
N ASN A 62 -1.20 -4.73 0.58
CA ASN A 62 -0.46 -4.39 1.79
C ASN A 62 -1.26 -3.65 2.88
N GLY A 63 -2.58 -3.50 2.75
CA GLY A 63 -3.37 -2.86 3.80
C GLY A 63 -4.85 -2.81 3.54
N PHE A 64 -5.54 -2.04 4.37
CA PHE A 64 -6.98 -1.80 4.26
C PHE A 64 -7.20 -0.32 3.94
N ALA A 65 -7.88 -0.04 2.83
CA ALA A 65 -8.25 1.29 2.42
C ALA A 65 -9.75 1.54 2.62
N PHE A 66 -10.12 2.82 2.77
CA PHE A 66 -11.51 3.27 2.69
C PHE A 66 -11.63 4.62 1.98
N ASP A 67 -12.76 4.82 1.31
CA ASP A 67 -13.17 6.06 0.68
C ASP A 67 -14.28 6.75 1.48
N GLY A 68 -14.42 8.07 1.37
CA GLY A 68 -15.50 8.81 2.03
C GLY A 68 -15.14 9.27 3.44
N THR A 69 -15.61 10.47 3.82
CA THR A 69 -15.16 11.21 5.02
C THR A 69 -15.98 10.88 6.27
N ASP A 70 -17.00 10.06 6.12
CA ASP A 70 -17.90 9.68 7.19
C ASP A 70 -17.31 8.59 8.11
N PRO A 71 -17.83 8.45 9.34
CA PRO A 71 -17.38 7.42 10.26
C PRO A 71 -17.66 5.98 9.80
N MET A 72 -18.70 5.75 8.99
CA MET A 72 -19.06 4.40 8.55
C MET A 72 -18.02 3.84 7.59
N ALA A 73 -17.44 4.67 6.73
CA ALA A 73 -16.33 4.28 5.87
C ALA A 73 -15.10 3.80 6.66
N LEU A 74 -14.74 4.52 7.73
CA LEU A 74 -13.64 4.11 8.60
C LEU A 74 -13.99 2.82 9.36
N ASP A 75 -15.20 2.73 9.89
CA ASP A 75 -15.67 1.55 10.61
C ASP A 75 -15.67 0.31 9.71
N TYR A 76 -16.06 0.45 8.45
CA TYR A 76 -16.00 -0.62 7.47
C TYR A 76 -14.57 -1.19 7.29
N ALA A 77 -13.57 -0.32 7.09
CA ALA A 77 -12.18 -0.80 6.94
C ALA A 77 -11.61 -1.38 8.25
N LEU A 78 -11.96 -0.80 9.40
CA LEU A 78 -11.55 -1.35 10.70
C LEU A 78 -12.16 -2.74 10.93
N ASN A 79 -13.43 -2.93 10.61
CA ASN A 79 -14.09 -4.23 10.74
C ASN A 79 -13.44 -5.28 9.83
N ARG A 80 -13.10 -4.95 8.57
CA ARG A 80 -12.34 -5.88 7.70
C ARG A 80 -10.99 -6.27 8.30
N ALA A 81 -10.24 -5.29 8.81
CA ALA A 81 -8.92 -5.54 9.40
C ALA A 81 -8.99 -6.40 10.68
N ILE A 82 -9.96 -6.12 11.54
CA ILE A 82 -10.20 -6.86 12.79
C ILE A 82 -10.69 -8.27 12.48
N ASP A 83 -11.65 -8.42 11.57
CA ASP A 83 -12.18 -9.71 11.15
C ASP A 83 -11.08 -10.62 10.63
N ALA A 84 -10.23 -10.12 9.73
CA ALA A 84 -9.10 -10.86 9.20
C ALA A 84 -8.11 -11.32 10.29
N TRP A 85 -7.85 -10.47 11.30
CA TRP A 85 -6.97 -10.83 12.41
C TRP A 85 -7.53 -11.96 13.29
N TYR A 86 -8.84 -11.94 13.56
CA TYR A 86 -9.47 -12.91 14.46
C TYR A 86 -9.88 -14.20 13.76
N ASN A 87 -10.34 -14.13 12.51
CA ASN A 87 -10.88 -15.27 11.78
C ASN A 87 -9.85 -15.97 10.89
N ASP A 88 -8.82 -15.27 10.42
CA ASP A 88 -7.75 -15.86 9.61
C ASP A 88 -6.37 -15.31 9.96
N LYS A 89 -5.92 -15.65 11.17
CA LYS A 89 -4.62 -15.23 11.68
C LYS A 89 -3.43 -15.75 10.87
N ALA A 90 -3.60 -16.87 10.17
CA ALA A 90 -2.55 -17.42 9.32
C ALA A 90 -2.36 -16.53 8.09
N TRP A 91 -3.47 -16.21 7.40
CA TRP A 91 -3.46 -15.24 6.30
C TRP A 91 -2.94 -13.87 6.74
N PHE A 92 -3.37 -13.36 7.90
CA PHE A 92 -2.90 -12.06 8.38
C PHE A 92 -1.38 -12.04 8.63
N ARG A 93 -0.80 -13.15 9.12
CA ARG A 93 0.66 -13.27 9.26
C ARG A 93 1.38 -13.27 7.91
N HIS A 94 0.80 -13.88 6.88
CA HIS A 94 1.33 -13.79 5.52
C HIS A 94 1.26 -12.36 4.98
N LEU A 95 0.16 -11.64 5.24
CA LEU A 95 0.07 -10.21 4.94
C LEU A 95 1.17 -9.42 5.67
N GLN A 96 1.37 -9.64 6.97
CA GLN A 96 2.44 -8.99 7.74
C GLN A 96 3.84 -9.25 7.15
N ALA A 97 4.13 -10.50 6.78
CA ALA A 97 5.40 -10.85 6.16
C ALA A 97 5.59 -10.10 4.83
N ARG A 98 4.54 -10.07 4.00
CA ARG A 98 4.54 -9.39 2.71
C ARG A 98 4.74 -7.88 2.84
N VAL A 99 4.05 -7.21 3.77
CA VAL A 99 4.22 -5.75 3.94
C VAL A 99 5.62 -5.37 4.42
N MET A 100 6.28 -6.24 5.19
CA MET A 100 7.66 -6.03 5.64
C MET A 100 8.70 -6.24 4.54
N ASP A 101 8.37 -7.05 3.53
CA ASP A 101 9.25 -7.39 2.40
C ASP A 101 9.21 -6.33 1.29
N GLN A 102 8.19 -5.47 1.28
CA GLN A 102 8.08 -4.40 0.28
C GLN A 102 9.19 -3.35 0.44
N ASP A 103 9.83 -3.03 -0.69
CA ASP A 103 10.90 -2.03 -0.76
C ASP A 103 10.32 -0.62 -0.88
N TRP A 104 10.33 0.09 0.24
CA TRP A 104 9.99 1.53 0.34
C TRP A 104 11.23 2.39 0.59
N THR A 105 12.42 1.93 0.19
CA THR A 105 13.66 2.69 0.34
C THR A 105 13.71 3.89 -0.61
N TRP A 106 14.62 4.81 -0.32
CA TRP A 106 14.89 5.98 -1.17
C TRP A 106 15.56 5.65 -2.51
N ASN A 107 15.96 4.40 -2.73
CA ASN A 107 16.74 4.01 -3.91
C ASN A 107 15.99 4.30 -5.22
N ARG A 108 14.71 3.89 -5.31
CA ARG A 108 13.91 4.08 -6.53
C ARG A 108 13.57 5.55 -6.77
N PRO A 109 13.00 6.30 -5.81
CA PRO A 109 12.78 7.74 -6.01
C PRO A 109 14.06 8.50 -6.37
N ALA A 110 15.21 8.17 -5.75
CA ALA A 110 16.47 8.84 -6.06
C ALA A 110 16.88 8.66 -7.53
N LEU A 111 16.70 7.46 -8.09
CA LEU A 111 16.95 7.20 -9.51
C LEU A 111 15.99 8.01 -10.40
N ASP A 112 14.70 8.03 -10.07
CA ASP A 112 13.68 8.80 -10.81
C ASP A 112 14.03 10.31 -10.82
N TYR A 113 14.48 10.84 -9.68
CA TYR A 113 14.93 12.24 -9.57
C TYR A 113 16.21 12.50 -10.37
N ILE A 114 17.16 11.57 -10.39
CA ILE A 114 18.38 11.67 -11.21
C ILE A 114 18.00 11.75 -12.70
N GLU A 115 17.10 10.87 -13.16
CA GLU A 115 16.60 10.88 -14.54
C GLU A 115 15.89 12.19 -14.87
N LEU A 116 15.04 12.68 -13.97
CA LEU A 116 14.37 13.96 -14.12
C LEU A 116 15.37 15.13 -14.22
N TYR A 117 16.42 15.14 -13.40
CA TYR A 117 17.48 16.15 -13.47
C TYR A 117 18.26 16.08 -14.78
N PHE A 118 18.57 14.89 -15.30
CA PHE A 118 19.20 14.75 -16.61
C PHE A 118 18.29 15.22 -17.75
N ALA A 119 16.99 14.94 -17.67
CA ALA A 119 16.01 15.42 -18.65
C ALA A 119 15.88 16.95 -18.63
N ALA A 120 15.85 17.55 -17.43
CA ALA A 120 15.77 19.00 -17.25
C ALA A 120 17.04 19.74 -17.71
N LYS A 121 18.21 19.08 -17.61
CA LYS A 121 19.50 19.64 -18.05
C LYS A 121 19.67 19.63 -19.59
N LYS A 122 18.67 19.16 -20.34
CA LYS A 122 18.67 19.18 -21.80
C LYS A 122 18.19 20.55 -22.32
N GLN A 123 19.07 21.55 -22.20
CA GLN A 123 19.24 22.70 -23.10
C GLN A 123 20.55 23.42 -22.75
#